data_AF-A0A7C8INS7-F1
#
_entry.id   AF-A0A7C8INS7-F1
#
_cell.length_a   1.000
_cell.length_b   1.000
_cell.length_c   1.000
_cell.angle_alpha   90.00
_cell.angle_beta   90.00
_cell.angle_gamma   90.00
#
_symmetry.space_group_name_H-M   'P 1'
#
loop_
_entity.id
_entity.type
_entity.pdbx_description
1 polymer ?
#
loop_
_entity_poly.entity_id
_entity_poly.type
_entity_poly.pdbx_seq_one_letter_code
_entity_poly.pdbx_strand_id
1 'polypeptide(L)'
;METHKLNYDGLHRDDQSDSRSSTEVESLMGDKQWHDIELNVPVRHTTRNTFLKTLKSSRWIIDTLLLLIIVALLVRDQWRAPAVLQDPNIWQFGQDFTGVGPKFSSKITTFVRDESYAPNDTAEFFSDEVLDQWNKLMPVGMGFVWVNDTEKYHDLPTPIMWPEKTVFTTSATHQLHCLFAIVQTYSGLTSGHEIPDDHHWHMIHCFDYMRQTTFPDHNGGSDGWDSKHVCKDWSQVKSYLESVRAYDDQLIY
;
A
#
# COMPACT_ATOMS: atom_id res chain seq x y z
N MET A 1 49.95 18.94 -17.15
CA MET A 1 48.71 18.21 -16.81
C MET A 1 47.83 19.23 -16.11
N GLU A 2 47.14 20.02 -16.92
CA GLU A 2 46.44 21.25 -16.53
C GLU A 2 44.95 20.97 -16.29
N THR A 3 44.43 21.54 -15.21
CA THR A 3 43.02 21.51 -14.81
C THR A 3 42.26 22.65 -15.48
N HIS A 4 41.31 22.33 -16.35
CA HIS A 4 40.36 23.31 -16.90
C HIS A 4 39.04 23.30 -16.12
N LYS A 5 38.78 24.39 -15.40
CA LYS A 5 37.44 24.84 -15.00
C LYS A 5 36.88 25.66 -16.16
N LEU A 6 35.67 25.35 -16.64
CA LEU A 6 34.92 26.21 -17.54
C LEU A 6 33.77 26.86 -16.77
N ASN A 7 33.86 28.18 -16.68
CA ASN A 7 32.83 29.10 -16.21
C ASN A 7 32.09 29.60 -17.46
N TYR A 8 30.76 29.58 -17.45
CA TYR A 8 29.95 30.12 -18.54
C TYR A 8 29.08 31.25 -18.00
N ASP A 9 29.45 32.48 -18.37
CA ASP A 9 28.68 33.68 -18.14
C ASP A 9 28.31 34.30 -19.49
N GLY A 10 27.03 34.63 -19.64
CA GLY A 10 26.52 35.62 -20.58
C GLY A 10 26.19 35.17 -22.01
N LEU A 11 24.90 34.98 -22.30
CA LEU A 11 24.33 35.33 -23.62
C LEU A 11 22.87 35.74 -23.44
N HIS A 12 22.63 37.02 -23.75
CA HIS A 12 21.32 37.62 -24.00
C HIS A 12 20.53 36.81 -25.04
N ARG A 13 19.23 36.62 -24.79
CA ARG A 13 18.25 36.40 -25.85
C ARG A 13 16.92 37.04 -25.46
N ASP A 14 16.54 38.05 -26.23
CA ASP A 14 15.20 38.62 -26.26
C ASP A 14 14.23 37.53 -26.74
N ASP A 15 13.17 37.28 -25.98
CA ASP A 15 11.99 36.57 -26.47
C ASP A 15 10.75 37.37 -26.05
N GLN A 16 10.23 38.09 -27.04
CA GLN A 16 8.96 38.80 -27.01
C GLN A 16 7.89 37.88 -27.60
N SER A 17 6.89 37.47 -26.81
CA SER A 17 5.53 37.26 -27.31
C SER A 17 4.52 37.16 -26.17
N ASP A 18 3.47 37.95 -26.31
CA ASP A 18 2.32 38.08 -25.44
C ASP A 18 1.42 36.84 -25.47
N SER A 19 0.91 36.42 -24.31
CA SER A 19 -0.54 36.31 -24.11
C SER A 19 -0.92 36.00 -22.66
N ARG A 20 -1.78 36.86 -22.15
CA ARG A 20 -2.32 36.95 -20.80
C ARG A 20 -3.54 36.04 -20.63
N SER A 21 -3.68 35.46 -19.44
CA SER A 21 -5.00 35.37 -18.75
C SER A 21 -4.80 35.03 -17.28
N SER A 22 -4.77 36.06 -16.43
CA SER A 22 -4.91 35.95 -14.97
C SER A 22 -5.97 36.97 -14.55
N THR A 23 -7.09 36.48 -14.02
CA THR A 23 -8.09 37.32 -13.35
C THR A 23 -7.78 37.33 -11.86
N GLU A 24 -7.04 38.35 -11.43
CA GLU A 24 -6.95 38.74 -10.02
C GLU A 24 -7.32 40.22 -9.95
N VAL A 25 -8.44 40.52 -9.29
CA VAL A 25 -8.85 41.88 -8.95
C VAL A 25 -9.12 41.89 -7.47
N GLU A 26 -8.06 42.09 -6.70
CA GLU A 26 -8.17 42.43 -5.28
C GLU A 26 -7.39 43.70 -4.99
N SER A 27 -8.11 44.63 -4.37
CA SER A 27 -7.59 45.71 -3.51
C SER A 27 -6.89 46.91 -4.16
N LEU A 28 -7.69 47.85 -4.70
CA LEU A 28 -7.39 49.29 -4.63
C LEU A 28 -8.69 50.11 -4.53
N MET A 29 -9.41 49.99 -3.40
CA MET A 29 -10.35 51.06 -3.00
C MET A 29 -9.55 52.13 -2.28
N GLY A 30 -9.06 53.11 -3.05
CA GLY A 30 -8.63 54.39 -2.52
C GLY A 30 -9.85 55.25 -2.22
N ASP A 31 -10.01 55.65 -0.97
CA ASP A 31 -11.04 56.57 -0.50
C ASP A 31 -11.06 57.85 -1.33
N LYS A 32 -12.18 58.10 -2.00
CA LYS A 32 -12.50 59.42 -2.56
C LYS A 32 -13.85 59.87 -2.02
N GLN A 33 -13.76 60.68 -0.99
CA GLN A 33 -14.79 61.52 -0.42
C GLN A 33 -15.27 62.53 -1.48
N TRP A 34 -16.53 62.43 -1.90
CA TRP A 34 -17.19 63.41 -2.74
C TRP A 34 -18.27 64.13 -1.93
N HIS A 35 -18.22 65.47 -2.00
CA HIS A 35 -19.07 66.39 -1.27
C HIS A 35 -20.51 66.37 -1.78
N ASP A 36 -21.44 66.61 -0.87
CA ASP A 36 -22.88 66.71 -1.11
C ASP A 36 -23.22 67.83 -2.10
N ILE A 37 -23.88 67.46 -3.20
CA ILE A 37 -24.62 68.38 -4.05
C ILE A 37 -26.09 68.09 -3.81
N GLU A 38 -26.74 68.93 -3.00
CA GLU A 38 -28.19 68.95 -2.85
C GLU A 38 -28.85 69.33 -4.18
N LEU A 39 -29.43 68.34 -4.86
CA LEU A 39 -30.35 68.54 -5.96
C LEU A 39 -31.70 67.91 -5.61
N ASN A 40 -32.63 68.78 -5.23
CA ASN A 40 -34.04 68.49 -5.00
C ASN A 40 -34.66 67.88 -6.27
N VAL A 41 -34.98 66.58 -6.24
CA VAL A 41 -35.71 65.87 -7.31
C VAL A 41 -36.87 65.11 -6.64
N PRO A 42 -38.11 65.19 -7.17
CA PRO A 42 -39.30 64.71 -6.48
C PRO A 42 -39.28 63.18 -6.29
N VAL A 43 -39.59 62.75 -5.06
CA VAL A 43 -39.66 61.35 -4.64
C VAL A 43 -40.81 60.65 -5.38
N ARG A 44 -40.47 59.80 -6.35
CA ARG A 44 -41.38 58.81 -6.90
C ARG A 44 -41.28 57.55 -6.04
N HIS A 45 -42.18 57.38 -5.09
CA HIS A 45 -42.25 56.19 -4.23
C HIS A 45 -42.71 54.98 -5.05
N THR A 46 -41.76 54.25 -5.65
CA THR A 46 -42.05 52.98 -6.32
C THR A 46 -41.98 51.86 -5.29
N THR A 47 -43.01 51.03 -5.24
CA THR A 47 -43.23 49.90 -4.34
C THR A 47 -42.24 48.75 -4.60
N ARG A 48 -40.94 49.01 -4.41
CA ARG A 48 -39.85 48.02 -4.57
C ARG A 48 -39.19 47.62 -3.26
N ASN A 49 -39.71 48.07 -2.12
CA ASN A 49 -39.11 47.80 -0.79
C ASN A 49 -39.78 46.68 0.03
N THR A 50 -40.88 46.10 -0.44
CA THR A 50 -41.54 44.99 0.26
C THR A 50 -40.91 43.64 -0.06
N PHE A 51 -40.37 43.45 -1.27
CA PHE A 51 -39.78 42.18 -1.71
C PHE A 51 -38.37 41.92 -1.15
N LEU A 52 -37.62 42.99 -0.84
CA LEU A 52 -36.28 42.89 -0.23
C LEU A 52 -36.33 42.67 1.29
N LYS A 53 -37.41 43.12 1.96
CA LYS A 53 -37.63 42.86 3.40
C LYS A 53 -38.04 41.42 3.68
N THR A 54 -38.83 40.81 2.81
CA THR A 54 -39.16 39.38 2.88
C THR A 54 -37.95 38.49 2.59
N LEU A 55 -37.04 38.90 1.70
CA LEU A 55 -35.79 38.17 1.44
C LEU A 55 -34.85 38.13 2.66
N LYS A 56 -34.76 39.20 3.46
CA LYS A 56 -34.04 39.18 4.76
C LYS A 56 -34.79 38.37 5.83
N SER A 57 -36.11 38.42 5.82
CA SER A 57 -36.98 37.69 6.76
C SER A 57 -36.98 36.18 6.54
N SER A 58 -36.55 35.67 5.39
CA SER A 58 -36.45 34.23 5.11
C SER A 58 -35.02 33.69 5.23
N ARG A 59 -34.01 34.54 5.45
CA ARG A 59 -32.61 34.10 5.64
C ARG A 59 -32.47 33.19 6.86
N TRP A 60 -33.07 33.55 7.99
CA TRP A 60 -33.02 32.70 9.18
C TRP A 60 -33.68 31.33 8.96
N ILE A 61 -34.66 31.20 8.06
CA ILE A 61 -35.28 29.92 7.70
C ILE A 61 -34.31 29.07 6.89
N ILE A 62 -33.59 29.69 5.94
CA ILE A 62 -32.56 29.02 5.14
C ILE A 62 -31.39 28.60 6.03
N ASP A 63 -30.93 29.48 6.92
CA ASP A 63 -29.82 29.21 7.84
C ASP A 63 -30.19 28.12 8.86
N THR A 64 -31.42 28.12 9.39
CA THR A 64 -31.89 27.05 10.29
C THR A 64 -32.07 25.72 9.56
N LEU A 65 -32.59 25.73 8.33
CA LEU A 65 -32.68 24.53 7.51
C LEU A 65 -31.30 23.96 7.18
N LEU A 66 -30.35 24.81 6.79
CA LEU A 66 -28.98 24.42 6.50
C LEU A 66 -28.30 23.85 7.76
N LEU A 67 -28.48 24.50 8.91
CA LEU A 67 -27.96 24.01 10.18
C LEU A 67 -28.55 22.64 10.54
N LEU A 68 -29.85 22.44 10.37
CA LEU A 68 -30.49 21.14 10.60
C LEU A 68 -29.97 20.06 9.66
N ILE A 69 -29.72 20.39 8.39
CA ILE A 69 -29.10 19.47 7.43
C ILE A 69 -27.68 19.12 7.87
N ILE A 70 -26.87 20.10 8.26
CA ILE A 70 -25.49 19.86 8.75
C ILE A 70 -25.52 18.98 10.01
N VAL A 71 -26.36 19.29 10.98
CA VAL A 71 -26.50 18.48 12.20
C VAL A 71 -26.98 17.06 11.86
N ALA A 72 -27.94 16.91 10.95
CA ALA A 72 -28.39 15.59 10.51
C ALA A 72 -27.29 14.79 9.79
N LEU A 73 -26.46 15.45 8.98
CA LEU A 73 -25.30 14.84 8.32
C LEU A 73 -24.22 14.45 9.34
N LEU A 74 -23.95 15.28 10.35
CA LEU A 74 -22.99 14.99 11.41
C LEU A 74 -23.46 13.85 12.32
N VAL A 75 -24.75 13.82 12.70
CA VAL A 75 -25.33 12.71 13.46
C VAL A 75 -25.30 11.42 12.65
N ARG A 76 -25.62 11.49 11.35
CA ARG A 76 -25.51 10.34 10.44
C ARG A 76 -24.06 9.86 10.30
N ASP A 77 -23.10 10.76 10.27
CA ASP A 77 -21.67 10.42 10.19
C ASP A 77 -21.15 9.83 11.50
N GLN A 78 -21.59 10.37 12.64
CA GLN A 78 -21.22 9.88 13.97
C GLN A 78 -21.90 8.55 14.33
N TRP A 79 -23.07 8.26 13.74
CA TRP A 79 -23.78 6.98 13.90
C TRP A 79 -23.39 5.93 12.87
N ARG A 80 -22.75 6.34 11.77
CA ARG A 80 -21.98 5.41 10.96
C ARG A 80 -20.75 5.07 11.78
N ALA A 81 -20.59 3.79 12.13
CA ALA A 81 -19.27 3.31 12.52
C ALA A 81 -18.29 3.83 11.43
N PRO A 82 -17.14 4.42 11.79
CA PRO A 82 -16.22 4.94 10.80
C PRO A 82 -16.04 3.88 9.73
N ALA A 83 -16.16 4.24 8.45
CA ALA A 83 -16.11 3.27 7.35
C ALA A 83 -14.87 2.36 7.45
N VAL A 84 -13.83 2.87 8.10
CA VAL A 84 -12.62 2.17 8.52
C VAL A 84 -12.89 0.93 9.41
N LEU A 85 -13.82 0.97 10.36
CA LEU A 85 -14.20 -0.20 11.17
C LEU A 85 -15.18 -1.15 10.48
N GLN A 86 -15.70 -0.76 9.30
CA GLN A 86 -16.72 -1.53 8.57
C GLN A 86 -16.15 -2.24 7.33
N ASP A 87 -15.01 -1.78 6.82
CA ASP A 87 -14.22 -2.53 5.85
C ASP A 87 -13.32 -3.54 6.58
N PRO A 88 -13.53 -4.87 6.40
CA PRO A 88 -12.64 -5.88 6.99
C PRO A 88 -11.19 -5.79 6.47
N ASN A 89 -10.89 -4.88 5.54
CA ASN A 89 -9.63 -4.80 4.81
C ASN A 89 -8.89 -3.46 4.93
N ILE A 90 -9.20 -2.61 5.91
CA ILE A 90 -8.54 -1.28 6.06
C ILE A 90 -7.01 -1.30 6.13
N TRP A 91 -6.43 -2.45 6.46
CA TRP A 91 -4.99 -2.63 6.57
C TRP A 91 -4.42 -3.50 5.42
N GLN A 92 -5.17 -3.76 4.35
CA GLN A 92 -4.71 -4.56 3.21
C GLN A 92 -3.78 -3.77 2.28
N PHE A 93 -2.48 -3.83 2.56
CA PHE A 93 -1.43 -3.54 1.59
C PHE A 93 -0.99 -4.85 0.90
N GLY A 94 -0.69 -4.83 -0.40
CA GLY A 94 -0.11 -5.98 -1.11
C GLY A 94 -1.07 -7.16 -1.39
N GLN A 95 -2.33 -6.89 -1.76
CA GLN A 95 -3.21 -7.94 -2.31
C GLN A 95 -2.69 -8.46 -3.66
N ASP A 96 -3.22 -9.60 -4.11
CA ASP A 96 -2.96 -10.01 -5.47
C ASP A 96 -3.49 -8.94 -6.44
N PHE A 97 -2.58 -8.35 -7.19
CA PHE A 97 -2.89 -7.33 -8.18
C PHE A 97 -3.36 -7.93 -9.50
N THR A 98 -3.00 -9.18 -9.80
CA THR A 98 -3.29 -9.84 -11.08
C THR A 98 -4.75 -10.27 -11.22
N GLY A 99 -5.45 -10.40 -10.10
CA GLY A 99 -6.85 -10.81 -10.03
C GLY A 99 -7.09 -12.33 -10.00
N VAL A 100 -6.03 -13.14 -9.88
CA VAL A 100 -6.09 -14.60 -9.77
C VAL A 100 -6.54 -15.02 -8.38
N GLY A 101 -5.95 -14.42 -7.35
CA GLY A 101 -6.14 -14.76 -5.95
C GLY A 101 -7.34 -14.05 -5.31
N PRO A 102 -8.02 -14.71 -4.36
CA PRO A 102 -9.06 -14.08 -3.58
C PRO A 102 -8.47 -13.06 -2.60
N LYS A 103 -9.35 -12.24 -2.03
CA LYS A 103 -8.98 -11.35 -0.92
C LYS A 103 -8.93 -12.16 0.38
N PHE A 104 -7.83 -12.02 1.12
CA PHE A 104 -7.64 -12.67 2.42
C PHE A 104 -7.86 -11.70 3.58
N SER A 105 -8.48 -12.14 4.66
CA SER A 105 -8.59 -11.30 5.84
C SER A 105 -7.22 -11.03 6.46
N SER A 106 -7.04 -9.86 7.07
CA SER A 106 -5.83 -9.53 7.81
C SER A 106 -5.92 -10.01 9.27
N LYS A 107 -4.79 -10.44 9.83
CA LYS A 107 -4.66 -10.80 11.25
C LYS A 107 -3.54 -9.96 11.86
N ILE A 108 -3.85 -9.28 12.96
CA ILE A 108 -2.81 -8.61 13.78
C ILE A 108 -2.12 -9.69 14.59
N THR A 109 -0.81 -9.78 14.45
CA THR A 109 0.02 -10.72 15.20
C THR A 109 1.21 -10.00 15.81
N THR A 110 1.65 -10.49 16.97
CA THR A 110 2.91 -10.08 17.61
C THR A 110 3.93 -11.16 17.32
N PHE A 111 5.11 -10.77 16.85
CA PHE A 111 6.20 -11.70 16.63
C PHE A 111 6.87 -12.06 17.94
N VAL A 112 7.05 -13.36 18.15
CA VAL A 112 7.74 -13.93 19.31
C VAL A 112 8.89 -14.76 18.78
N ARG A 113 10.05 -14.67 19.42
CA ARG A 113 11.19 -15.52 19.08
C ARG A 113 10.81 -16.97 19.34
N ASP A 114 10.93 -17.80 18.30
CA ASP A 114 10.66 -19.23 18.36
C ASP A 114 11.88 -19.99 17.84
N GLU A 115 12.60 -20.63 18.77
CA GLU A 115 13.84 -21.37 18.47
C GLU A 115 13.54 -22.75 17.84
N SER A 116 12.27 -23.17 17.76
CA SER A 116 11.90 -24.45 17.15
C SER A 116 12.07 -24.48 15.62
N TYR A 117 12.14 -23.31 14.98
CA TYR A 117 12.40 -23.18 13.54
C TYR A 117 13.87 -22.91 13.23
N ALA A 118 14.60 -22.31 14.17
CA ALA A 118 16.02 -21.99 14.03
C ALA A 118 16.70 -22.14 15.41
N PRO A 119 17.12 -23.37 15.77
CA PRO A 119 17.77 -23.63 17.05
C PRO A 119 19.10 -22.88 17.17
N ASN A 120 19.48 -22.57 18.41
CA ASN A 120 20.79 -21.96 18.69
C ASN A 120 21.96 -22.89 18.35
N ASP A 121 21.80 -24.20 18.56
CA ASP A 121 22.72 -25.21 18.04
C ASP A 121 22.36 -25.51 16.58
N THR A 122 23.22 -25.10 15.66
CA THR A 122 22.96 -25.24 14.22
C THR A 122 22.97 -26.68 13.73
N ALA A 123 23.54 -27.62 14.49
CA ALA A 123 23.45 -29.04 14.16
C ALA A 123 22.00 -29.57 14.34
N GLU A 124 21.26 -29.03 15.32
CA GLU A 124 19.87 -29.44 15.60
C GLU A 124 18.89 -29.02 14.51
N PHE A 125 19.26 -28.08 13.63
CA PHE A 125 18.43 -27.70 12.48
C PHE A 125 18.07 -28.89 11.57
N PHE A 126 18.98 -29.87 11.46
CA PHE A 126 18.79 -31.05 10.63
C PHE A 126 18.04 -32.19 11.34
N SER A 127 17.52 -31.95 12.55
CA SER A 127 16.64 -32.91 13.23
C SER A 127 15.30 -33.04 12.52
N ASP A 128 14.71 -34.23 12.57
CA ASP A 128 13.41 -34.52 11.97
C ASP A 128 12.32 -33.59 12.54
N GLU A 129 12.43 -33.24 13.82
CA GLU A 129 11.48 -32.34 14.49
C GLU A 129 11.49 -30.93 13.89
N VAL A 130 12.66 -30.35 13.64
CA VAL A 130 12.79 -28.99 13.07
C VAL A 130 12.35 -29.01 11.61
N LEU A 131 12.79 -29.99 10.82
CA LEU A 131 12.42 -30.12 9.41
C LEU A 131 10.90 -30.33 9.23
N ASP A 132 10.26 -31.14 10.08
CA ASP A 132 8.80 -31.33 10.08
C ASP A 132 8.05 -30.03 10.42
N GLN A 133 8.59 -29.19 11.32
CA GLN A 133 8.00 -27.87 11.57
C GLN A 133 8.05 -26.94 10.36
N TRP A 134 9.16 -26.93 9.61
CA TRP A 134 9.25 -26.18 8.36
C TRP A 134 8.26 -26.72 7.30
N ASN A 135 8.14 -28.03 7.15
CA ASN A 135 7.16 -28.66 6.25
C ASN A 135 5.71 -28.27 6.60
N LYS A 136 5.38 -28.15 7.89
CA LYS A 136 4.05 -27.70 8.34
C LYS A 136 3.74 -26.26 7.94
N LEU A 137 4.74 -25.40 7.82
CA LEU A 137 4.53 -24.03 7.32
C LEU A 137 4.19 -24.02 5.84
N MET A 138 4.85 -24.89 5.04
CA MET A 138 4.58 -25.00 3.61
C MET A 138 3.19 -25.60 3.35
N PRO A 139 2.44 -25.04 2.38
CA PRO A 139 1.23 -25.68 1.86
C PRO A 139 1.59 -26.94 1.07
N VAL A 140 0.65 -27.89 1.03
CA VAL A 140 0.71 -28.98 0.04
C VAL A 140 0.70 -28.38 -1.37
N GLY A 141 1.59 -28.87 -2.23
CA GLY A 141 1.94 -28.32 -3.54
C GLY A 141 2.98 -27.19 -3.49
N MET A 142 3.60 -26.95 -2.33
CA MET A 142 4.65 -25.95 -2.07
C MET A 142 4.35 -24.51 -2.53
N GLY A 143 3.08 -24.18 -2.79
CA GLY A 143 2.67 -22.86 -3.29
C GLY A 143 2.75 -22.68 -4.79
N PHE A 144 3.02 -23.76 -5.55
CA PHE A 144 2.86 -23.75 -6.98
C PHE A 144 1.37 -23.89 -7.32
N VAL A 145 0.83 -22.85 -7.91
CA VAL A 145 -0.58 -22.74 -8.26
C VAL A 145 -0.76 -22.95 -9.75
N TRP A 146 -1.71 -23.81 -10.11
CA TRP A 146 -2.11 -23.95 -11.50
C TRP A 146 -3.18 -22.90 -11.80
N VAL A 147 -2.91 -22.04 -12.78
CA VAL A 147 -3.85 -21.02 -13.25
C VAL A 147 -4.31 -21.40 -14.64
N ASN A 148 -5.60 -21.70 -14.78
CA ASN A 148 -6.25 -21.87 -16.07
C ASN A 148 -6.68 -20.53 -16.66
N ASP A 149 -6.97 -20.49 -17.95
CA ASP A 149 -7.52 -19.33 -18.65
C ASP A 149 -6.75 -18.03 -18.34
N THR A 150 -5.43 -18.07 -18.50
CA THR A 150 -4.53 -16.98 -18.09
C THR A 150 -4.83 -15.65 -18.77
N GLU A 151 -5.49 -15.68 -19.93
CA GLU A 151 -5.96 -14.51 -20.66
C GLU A 151 -6.99 -13.65 -19.90
N LYS A 152 -7.60 -14.18 -18.85
CA LYS A 152 -8.57 -13.44 -18.00
C LYS A 152 -7.90 -12.51 -17.00
N TYR A 153 -6.60 -12.67 -16.77
CA TYR A 153 -5.85 -11.94 -15.76
C TYR A 153 -4.86 -10.99 -16.42
N HIS A 154 -4.42 -9.99 -15.67
CA HIS A 154 -3.46 -9.00 -16.15
C HIS A 154 -2.17 -9.06 -15.32
N ASP A 155 -1.07 -8.58 -15.90
CA ASP A 155 0.23 -8.46 -15.22
C ASP A 155 0.74 -9.77 -14.57
N LEU A 156 0.35 -10.92 -15.14
CA LEU A 156 0.90 -12.21 -14.74
C LEU A 156 2.40 -12.24 -15.03
N PRO A 157 3.23 -12.80 -14.13
CA PRO A 157 4.64 -12.99 -14.40
C PRO A 157 4.86 -14.04 -15.49
N THR A 158 6.11 -14.27 -15.91
CA THR A 158 6.40 -15.38 -16.83
C THR A 158 6.03 -16.72 -16.17
N PRO A 159 5.20 -17.56 -16.80
CA PRO A 159 4.77 -18.82 -16.21
C PRO A 159 5.88 -19.87 -16.21
N ILE A 160 5.78 -20.79 -15.25
CA ILE A 160 6.49 -22.07 -15.28
C ILE A 160 5.67 -23.03 -16.12
N MET A 161 6.23 -23.48 -17.24
CA MET A 161 5.55 -24.37 -18.17
C MET A 161 5.74 -25.81 -17.75
N TRP A 162 4.67 -26.44 -17.25
CA TRP A 162 4.60 -27.88 -17.01
C TRP A 162 3.79 -28.55 -18.13
N PRO A 163 3.94 -29.86 -18.35
CA PRO A 163 3.05 -30.59 -19.24
C PRO A 163 1.60 -30.35 -18.83
N GLU A 164 0.83 -29.71 -19.72
CA GLU A 164 -0.60 -29.40 -19.57
C GLU A 164 -0.98 -28.39 -18.47
N LYS A 165 -0.01 -27.77 -17.78
CA LYS A 165 -0.28 -26.80 -16.71
C LYS A 165 0.56 -25.53 -16.86
N THR A 166 -0.11 -24.38 -16.73
CA THR A 166 0.53 -23.08 -16.58
C THR A 166 0.65 -22.77 -15.09
N VAL A 167 1.87 -22.81 -14.58
CA VAL A 167 2.12 -22.80 -13.14
C VAL A 167 2.78 -21.50 -12.73
N PHE A 168 2.33 -20.98 -11.59
CA PHE A 168 2.87 -19.79 -10.96
C PHE A 168 3.21 -20.11 -9.51
N THR A 169 3.99 -19.25 -8.86
CA THR A 169 4.23 -19.32 -7.41
C THR A 169 3.83 -18.02 -6.76
N THR A 170 3.57 -18.06 -5.45
CA THR A 170 3.25 -16.85 -4.68
C THR A 170 4.49 -16.30 -3.98
N SER A 171 4.50 -14.99 -3.77
CA SER A 171 5.58 -14.34 -3.03
C SER A 171 5.74 -14.91 -1.63
N ALA A 172 4.64 -15.21 -0.93
CA ALA A 172 4.69 -15.73 0.44
C ALA A 172 5.41 -17.10 0.52
N THR A 173 5.07 -18.04 -0.38
CA THR A 173 5.72 -19.36 -0.40
C THR A 173 7.15 -19.31 -0.92
N HIS A 174 7.45 -18.41 -1.86
CA HIS A 174 8.82 -18.22 -2.33
C HIS A 174 9.71 -17.57 -1.27
N GLN A 175 9.23 -16.55 -0.54
CA GLN A 175 9.93 -15.97 0.61
C GLN A 175 10.22 -17.02 1.68
N LEU A 176 9.25 -17.89 1.99
CA LEU A 176 9.42 -18.97 2.97
C LEU A 176 10.47 -19.99 2.53
N HIS A 177 10.45 -20.41 1.26
CA HIS A 177 11.48 -21.27 0.67
C HIS A 177 12.88 -20.64 0.71
N CYS A 178 12.99 -19.36 0.33
CA CYS A 178 14.26 -18.62 0.39
C CYS A 178 14.79 -18.54 1.82
N LEU A 179 13.92 -18.26 2.79
CA LEU A 179 14.29 -18.23 4.21
C LEU A 179 14.82 -19.59 4.67
N PHE A 180 14.14 -20.69 4.32
CA PHE A 180 14.60 -22.04 4.63
C PHE A 180 15.98 -22.33 4.03
N ALA A 181 16.19 -22.04 2.74
CA ALA A 181 17.47 -22.27 2.07
C ALA A 181 18.63 -21.51 2.73
N ILE A 182 18.36 -20.27 3.18
CA ILE A 182 19.34 -19.46 3.92
C ILE A 182 19.70 -20.11 5.27
N VAL A 183 18.70 -20.50 6.06
CA VAL A 183 18.92 -21.11 7.38
C VAL A 183 19.60 -22.48 7.23
N GLN A 184 19.20 -23.29 6.26
CA GLN A 184 19.81 -24.59 5.95
C GLN A 184 21.29 -24.41 5.58
N THR A 185 21.60 -23.49 4.67
CA THR A 185 22.98 -23.25 4.24
C THR A 185 23.83 -22.74 5.40
N TYR A 186 23.34 -21.77 6.17
CA TYR A 186 24.05 -21.28 7.36
C TYR A 186 24.29 -22.38 8.38
N SER A 187 23.27 -23.20 8.64
CA SER A 187 23.35 -24.27 9.63
C SER A 187 24.32 -25.37 9.19
N GLY A 188 24.31 -25.76 7.92
CA GLY A 188 25.23 -26.74 7.38
C GLY A 188 26.69 -26.26 7.38
N LEU A 189 26.93 -25.01 6.97
CA LEU A 189 28.27 -24.42 7.00
C LEU A 189 28.88 -24.34 8.41
N THR A 190 28.05 -24.08 9.43
CA THR A 190 28.52 -23.92 10.82
C THR A 190 28.63 -25.23 11.60
N SER A 191 27.78 -26.21 11.28
CA SER A 191 27.77 -27.54 11.93
C SER A 191 28.59 -28.60 11.19
N GLY A 192 28.98 -28.35 9.94
CA GLY A 192 29.69 -29.31 9.10
C GLY A 192 28.82 -30.36 8.42
N HIS A 193 27.48 -30.17 8.41
CA HIS A 193 26.57 -31.02 7.64
C HIS A 193 26.71 -30.78 6.14
N GLU A 194 26.39 -31.80 5.36
CA GLU A 194 26.29 -31.71 3.90
C GLU A 194 25.18 -30.72 3.51
N ILE A 195 25.47 -29.89 2.52
CA ILE A 195 24.55 -28.88 1.98
C ILE A 195 24.42 -29.08 0.47
N PRO A 196 23.29 -28.68 -0.14
CA PRO A 196 23.09 -28.80 -1.59
C PRO A 196 24.24 -28.18 -2.40
N ASP A 197 24.64 -28.82 -3.50
CA ASP A 197 25.74 -28.36 -4.35
C ASP A 197 25.53 -26.94 -4.91
N ASP A 198 24.26 -26.54 -5.07
CA ASP A 198 23.86 -25.22 -5.59
C ASP A 198 23.65 -24.17 -4.48
N HIS A 199 24.02 -24.45 -3.23
CA HIS A 199 23.86 -23.55 -2.09
C HIS A 199 24.38 -22.14 -2.38
N HIS A 200 25.51 -21.99 -3.09
CA HIS A 200 26.03 -20.66 -3.44
C HIS A 200 25.07 -19.86 -4.32
N TRP A 201 24.48 -20.49 -5.35
CA TRP A 201 23.52 -19.84 -6.22
C TRP A 201 22.25 -19.49 -5.46
N HIS A 202 21.72 -20.44 -4.68
CA HIS A 202 20.54 -20.24 -3.85
C HIS A 202 20.73 -19.07 -2.87
N MET A 203 21.88 -18.98 -2.19
CA MET A 203 22.15 -17.88 -1.25
C MET A 203 22.13 -16.51 -1.92
N ILE A 204 22.82 -16.34 -3.04
CA ILE A 204 22.86 -15.05 -3.74
C ILE A 204 21.49 -14.67 -4.29
N HIS A 205 20.77 -15.63 -4.87
CA HIS A 205 19.41 -15.43 -5.37
C HIS A 205 18.44 -15.05 -4.23
N CYS A 206 18.46 -15.80 -3.13
CA CYS A 206 17.58 -15.59 -1.98
C CYS A 206 17.86 -14.24 -1.30
N PHE A 207 19.13 -13.85 -1.13
CA PHE A 207 19.45 -12.54 -0.60
C PHE A 207 18.93 -11.40 -1.49
N ASP A 208 19.10 -11.50 -2.81
CA ASP A 208 18.58 -10.46 -3.71
C ASP A 208 17.05 -10.41 -3.72
N TYR A 209 16.38 -11.56 -3.69
CA TYR A 209 14.92 -11.65 -3.62
C TYR A 209 14.36 -11.10 -2.29
N MET A 210 14.92 -11.51 -1.16
CA MET A 210 14.51 -11.04 0.17
C MET A 210 14.77 -9.54 0.33
N ARG A 211 15.88 -9.03 -0.21
CA ARG A 211 16.17 -7.59 -0.26
C ARG A 211 15.04 -6.86 -0.98
N GLN A 212 14.65 -7.26 -2.19
CA GLN A 212 13.60 -6.56 -2.94
C GLN A 212 12.23 -6.54 -2.24
N THR A 213 11.97 -7.48 -1.34
CA THR A 213 10.69 -7.62 -0.63
C THR A 213 10.66 -6.98 0.76
N THR A 214 11.82 -6.57 1.32
CA THR A 214 11.94 -6.14 2.74
C THR A 214 12.12 -4.63 2.95
N PHE A 215 12.48 -3.82 1.93
CA PHE A 215 12.79 -2.39 2.14
C PHE A 215 11.63 -1.43 1.85
N PRO A 216 11.04 -0.81 2.89
CA PRO A 216 10.61 0.58 2.85
C PRO A 216 11.76 1.52 3.23
N ASP A 217 11.81 2.71 2.62
CA ASP A 217 12.71 3.78 3.07
C ASP A 217 12.42 4.12 4.54
N HIS A 218 13.46 4.44 5.31
CA HIS A 218 13.51 4.99 6.68
C HIS A 218 13.93 4.00 7.79
N ASN A 219 15.11 4.28 8.38
CA ASN A 219 15.68 3.59 9.54
C ASN A 219 15.20 4.21 10.86
N GLY A 220 14.60 3.41 11.75
CA GLY A 220 14.47 3.74 13.17
C GLY A 220 13.55 2.82 14.01
N GLY A 221 14.15 1.98 14.88
CA GLY A 221 13.67 1.70 16.25
C GLY A 221 12.49 0.75 16.52
N SER A 222 12.69 -0.55 16.31
CA SER A 222 12.46 -1.71 17.22
C SER A 222 13.27 -2.84 16.56
N ASP A 223 13.83 -3.80 17.28
CA ASP A 223 14.69 -4.85 16.69
C ASP A 223 13.92 -5.86 15.80
N GLY A 224 12.69 -5.51 15.40
CA GLY A 224 11.76 -6.33 14.64
C GLY A 224 10.85 -7.19 15.52
N TRP A 225 11.18 -7.36 16.81
CA TRP A 225 10.41 -8.16 17.76
C TRP A 225 9.49 -7.27 18.64
N ASP A 226 8.38 -7.84 19.14
CA ASP A 226 7.34 -7.13 19.93
C ASP A 226 6.62 -5.97 19.19
N SER A 227 6.90 -5.78 17.90
CA SER A 227 6.12 -4.92 17.02
C SER A 227 4.83 -5.61 16.59
N LYS A 228 3.75 -4.82 16.43
CA LYS A 228 2.50 -5.32 15.84
C LYS A 228 2.62 -5.28 14.32
N HIS A 229 2.42 -6.43 13.70
CA HIS A 229 2.42 -6.55 12.24
C HIS A 229 1.01 -6.86 11.75
N VAL A 230 0.63 -6.24 10.63
CA VAL A 230 -0.57 -6.61 9.88
C VAL A 230 -0.15 -7.58 8.81
N CYS A 231 -0.49 -8.86 8.99
CA CYS A 231 -0.23 -9.91 8.02
C CYS A 231 -1.54 -10.38 7.38
N LYS A 232 -1.47 -10.98 6.19
CA LYS A 232 -2.58 -11.82 5.69
C LYS A 232 -2.74 -13.01 6.64
N ASP A 233 -3.97 -13.46 6.85
CA ASP A 233 -4.20 -14.68 7.62
C ASP A 233 -3.61 -15.88 6.87
N TRP A 234 -2.45 -16.36 7.33
CA TRP A 234 -1.72 -17.44 6.69
C TRP A 234 -2.54 -18.72 6.59
N SER A 235 -3.45 -18.98 7.52
CA SER A 235 -4.30 -20.17 7.45
C SER A 235 -5.24 -20.14 6.23
N GLN A 236 -5.79 -18.96 5.91
CA GLN A 236 -6.62 -18.77 4.73
C GLN A 236 -5.78 -18.81 3.45
N VAL A 237 -4.59 -18.19 3.46
CA VAL A 237 -3.67 -18.22 2.33
C VAL A 237 -3.25 -19.67 2.03
N LYS A 238 -2.79 -20.41 3.04
CA LYS A 238 -2.39 -21.81 2.94
C LYS A 238 -3.52 -22.67 2.38
N SER A 239 -4.72 -22.55 2.96
CA SER A 239 -5.90 -23.30 2.51
C SER A 239 -6.26 -23.00 1.04
N TYR A 240 -6.16 -21.73 0.62
CA TYR A 240 -6.38 -21.37 -0.77
C TYR A 240 -5.32 -21.98 -1.69
N LEU A 241 -4.04 -21.84 -1.36
CA LEU A 241 -2.94 -22.39 -2.18
C LEU A 241 -3.08 -23.90 -2.36
N GLU A 242 -3.44 -24.61 -1.29
CA GLU A 242 -3.72 -26.05 -1.36
C GLU A 242 -4.92 -26.37 -2.25
N SER A 243 -5.94 -25.50 -2.30
CA SER A 243 -7.13 -25.72 -3.15
C SER A 243 -6.85 -25.58 -4.65
N VAL A 244 -5.82 -24.80 -5.04
CA VAL A 244 -5.44 -24.55 -6.44
C VAL A 244 -4.06 -25.11 -6.80
N ARG A 245 -3.54 -26.01 -5.96
CA ARG A 245 -2.20 -26.57 -6.08
C ARG A 245 -1.98 -27.33 -7.39
N ALA A 246 -0.78 -27.21 -7.92
CA ALA A 246 -0.41 -27.89 -9.16
C ALA A 246 -0.05 -29.38 -8.95
N TYR A 247 0.33 -29.78 -7.73
CA TYR A 247 0.77 -31.14 -7.33
C TYR A 247 0.68 -31.32 -5.80
N ASP A 248 1.08 -32.49 -5.28
CA ASP A 248 0.77 -32.93 -3.91
C ASP A 248 1.98 -33.10 -2.96
N ASP A 249 3.14 -32.49 -3.25
CA ASP A 249 4.31 -32.55 -2.37
C ASP A 249 4.24 -31.52 -1.23
N GLN A 250 4.91 -31.78 -0.11
CA GLN A 250 4.97 -30.86 1.04
C GLN A 250 6.36 -30.79 1.68
N LEU A 251 7.38 -31.43 1.08
CA LEU A 251 8.75 -31.34 1.58
C LEU A 251 9.39 -30.05 1.08
N ILE A 252 9.88 -29.22 2.00
CA ILE A 252 10.57 -27.97 1.65
C ILE A 252 12.05 -28.19 1.27
N TYR A 253 12.59 -29.36 1.59
CA TYR A 253 13.99 -29.75 1.43
C TYR A 253 14.20 -30.75 0.29
#